data_AF-A0A965HGK8-F1
#
_entry.id   AF-A0A965HGK8-F1
#
_cell.length_a   1.000
_cell.length_b   1.000
_cell.length_c   1.000
_cell.angle_alpha   90.00
_cell.angle_beta   90.00
_cell.angle_gamma   90.00
#
_symmetry.space_group_name_H-M   'P 1'
#
loop_
_entity.id
_entity.type
_entity.pdbx_description
1 polymer ?
#
loop_
_entity_poly.entity_id
_entity_poly.type
_entity_poly.pdbx_seq_one_letter_code
_entity_poly.pdbx_strand_id
1 'polypeptide(L)' 'MRLDYRQAMTRERVMTKTQEYRNFDGFEKTVIKVAGDDYVRGGVVNSWRISIVRDGKIVAQEKSFIW' A
#
# COMPACT_ATOMS: atom_id res chain seq x y z
N MET A 1 -6.40 3.46 -5.36
CA MET A 1 -5.08 2.83 -5.19
C MET A 1 -4.97 2.23 -3.79
N ARG A 2 -4.35 1.07 -3.66
CA ARG A 2 -4.25 0.32 -2.39
C ARG A 2 -2.81 -0.12 -2.16
N LEU A 3 -2.26 0.16 -0.98
CA LEU A 3 -1.01 -0.39 -0.49
C LEU A 3 -1.32 -1.39 0.60
N ASP A 4 -0.98 -2.65 0.37
CA ASP A 4 -0.91 -3.66 1.41
C ASP A 4 0.55 -3.85 1.82
N TYR A 5 0.84 -3.93 3.11
CA TYR A 5 2.20 -4.00 3.61
C TYR A 5 2.30 -4.75 4.93
N ARG A 6 3.48 -5.33 5.19
CA ARG A 6 3.88 -5.88 6.48
C ARG A 6 5.03 -5.04 7.03
N GLN A 7 5.11 -4.94 8.35
CA GLN A 7 6.23 -4.29 9.03
C GLN A 7 6.96 -5.30 9.91
N ALA A 8 8.24 -5.04 10.17
CA ALA A 8 9.13 -5.97 10.89
C ALA A 8 8.56 -6.43 12.25
N MET A 9 7.83 -5.57 12.95
CA MET A 9 7.26 -5.86 14.27
C MET A 9 5.80 -6.35 14.22
N THR A 10 5.18 -6.45 13.03
CA THR A 10 3.78 -6.89 12.88
C THR A 10 3.63 -8.37 12.54
N ARG A 11 4.74 -9.13 12.47
CA ARG A 11 4.76 -10.54 12.04
C ARG A 11 4.02 -10.69 10.70
N GLU A 12 3.12 -11.67 10.58
CA GLU A 12 2.33 -11.94 9.37
C GLU A 12 1.17 -10.97 9.14
N ARG A 13 0.91 -10.02 10.06
CA ARG A 13 -0.21 -9.10 9.93
C ARG A 13 -0.01 -8.17 8.74
N VAL A 14 -0.96 -8.22 7.82
CA VAL A 14 -1.05 -7.29 6.68
C VAL A 14 -1.83 -6.05 7.10
N MET A 15 -1.25 -4.89 6.82
CA MET A 15 -1.85 -3.57 6.97
C MET A 15 -2.25 -3.06 5.59
N THR A 16 -3.30 -2.23 5.53
CA THR A 16 -3.78 -1.66 4.27
C THR A 16 -3.94 -0.15 4.39
N LYS A 17 -3.42 0.60 3.41
CA LYS A 17 -3.73 2.02 3.19
C LYS A 17 -4.33 2.20 1.80
N THR A 18 -5.36 3.02 1.70
CA THR A 18 -6.06 3.31 0.43
C THR A 18 -6.03 4.79 0.13
N GLN A 19 -5.81 5.13 -1.14
CA GLN A 19 -6.04 6.46 -1.69
C GLN A 19 -7.08 6.35 -2.79
N GLU A 20 -8.22 6.99 -2.61
CA GLU A 20 -9.26 7.08 -3.63
C GLU A 20 -8.95 8.20 -4.62
N TYR A 21 -9.32 7.96 -5.87
CA TYR A 21 -9.31 8.94 -6.95
C TYR A 21 -10.66 8.87 -7.66
N ARG A 22 -11.28 10.02 -7.90
CA ARG A 22 -12.54 10.15 -8.64
C ARG A 22 -12.32 11.14 -9.78
N ASN A 23 -12.97 10.90 -10.92
CA ASN A 23 -12.99 11.82 -12.08
C ASN A 23 -11.59 12.26 -12.53
N PHE A 24 -10.73 11.28 -12.79
CA PHE A 24 -9.35 11.52 -13.16
C PHE A 24 -9.13 11.29 -14.66
N ASP A 25 -8.68 12.34 -15.36
CA ASP A 25 -8.24 12.30 -16.76
C ASP A 25 -6.72 12.57 -16.82
N GLY A 26 -5.93 11.55 -17.15
CA GLY A 26 -4.50 11.72 -17.47
C GLY A 26 -3.53 10.92 -16.60
N PHE A 27 -2.48 11.59 -16.08
CA PHE A 27 -1.43 11.01 -15.23
C PHE A 27 -1.38 11.69 -13.85
N GLU A 28 -1.34 10.91 -12.78
CA GLU A 28 -1.31 11.37 -11.38
C GLU A 28 -0.19 10.65 -10.64
N LYS A 29 0.64 11.42 -9.92
CA LYS A 29 1.65 10.84 -9.05
C LYS A 29 1.08 10.63 -7.66
N THR A 30 0.85 9.38 -7.29
CA THR A 30 0.45 9.06 -5.91
C THR A 30 1.64 8.76 -5.01
N VAL A 31 1.60 9.29 -3.78
CA VAL A 31 2.55 8.94 -2.72
C VAL A 31 1.78 8.44 -1.50
N ILE A 32 1.96 7.17 -1.13
CA ILE A 32 1.45 6.62 0.13
C ILE A 32 2.63 6.46 1.10
N LYS A 33 2.50 6.99 2.33
CA LYS A 33 3.54 6.93 3.36
C LYS A 33 3.09 6.07 4.54
N VAL A 34 4.05 5.33 5.12
CA VAL A 34 3.95 4.68 6.43
C VAL A 34 4.92 5.45 7.34
N ALA A 35 4.38 6.29 8.21
CA ALA A 35 5.16 7.26 9.00
C ALA A 35 4.50 7.50 10.36
N GLY A 36 5.19 8.24 11.24
CA GLY A 36 4.71 8.53 12.59
C GLY A 36 4.56 7.26 13.42
N ASP A 37 3.52 7.20 14.23
CA ASP A 37 3.24 6.11 15.16
C ASP A 37 3.16 4.74 14.47
N ASP A 38 2.57 4.66 13.28
CA ASP A 38 2.51 3.41 12.49
C ASP A 38 3.91 2.85 12.25
N TYR A 39 4.85 3.73 11.89
CA TYR A 39 6.23 3.36 11.62
C TYR A 39 7.01 3.08 12.90
N VAL A 40 6.87 3.93 13.92
CA VAL A 40 7.58 3.77 15.21
C VAL A 40 7.21 2.46 15.89
N ARG A 41 5.93 2.08 15.87
CA ARG A 41 5.43 0.86 16.52
C ARG A 41 5.59 -0.39 15.65
N GLY A 42 5.36 -0.28 14.35
CA GLY A 42 5.39 -1.42 13.44
C GLY A 42 6.80 -1.72 12.90
N GLY A 43 7.70 -0.75 12.91
CA GLY A 43 9.04 -0.85 12.33
C GLY A 43 9.06 -0.65 10.81
N VAL A 44 10.20 -0.98 10.20
CA VAL A 44 10.40 -0.86 8.75
C VAL A 44 9.39 -1.72 7.97
N VAL A 45 8.91 -1.20 6.84
CA VAL A 45 8.16 -1.99 5.87
C VAL A 45 9.11 -2.98 5.22
N ASN A 46 8.86 -4.27 5.38
CA ASN A 46 9.73 -5.34 4.88
C ASN A 46 9.14 -6.13 3.69
N SER A 47 7.82 -6.01 3.47
CA SER A 47 7.10 -6.67 2.39
C SER A 47 5.90 -5.79 2.02
N TRP A 48 5.70 -5.54 0.72
CA TRP A 48 4.60 -4.69 0.24
C TRP A 48 4.05 -5.13 -1.12
N ARG A 49 2.79 -4.77 -1.36
CA ARG A 49 2.11 -4.84 -2.65
C ARG A 49 1.26 -3.61 -2.86
N ILE A 50 1.42 -2.98 -4.01
CA ILE A 50 0.58 -1.86 -4.45
C ILE A 50 -0.34 -2.33 -5.57
N SER A 51 -1.61 -1.95 -5.50
CA SER A 51 -2.64 -2.35 -6.44
C SER A 51 -3.49 -1.16 -6.89
N ILE A 52 -3.83 -1.14 -8.17
CA ILE A 52 -4.93 -0.34 -8.69
C ILE A 52 -6.19 -1.20 -8.56
N VAL A 53 -7.15 -0.74 -7.75
CA VAL A 53 -8.43 -1.40 -7.54
C VAL A 53 -9.52 -0.54 -8.21
N ARG A 54 -10.28 -1.13 -9.11
CA ARG A 54 -11.42 -0.50 -9.82
C ARG A 54 -12.61 -1.44 -9.71
N ASP A 55 -13.73 -0.94 -9.20
CA ASP A 55 -14.98 -1.71 -9.01
C ASP A 55 -14.77 -3.05 -8.27
N GLY A 56 -13.96 -3.01 -7.22
CA GLY A 56 -13.60 -4.19 -6.41
C GLY A 56 -12.58 -5.14 -7.05
N LYS A 57 -12.14 -4.90 -8.29
CA LYS A 57 -11.19 -5.75 -9.02
C LYS A 57 -9.79 -5.12 -9.05
N ILE A 58 -8.76 -5.93 -8.88
CA ILE A 58 -7.37 -5.52 -9.10
C ILE A 58 -7.12 -5.49 -10.61
N VAL A 59 -6.77 -4.32 -11.15
CA VAL A 59 -6.52 -4.13 -12.59
C VAL A 59 -5.03 -3.97 -12.93
N ALA A 60 -4.21 -3.63 -11.92
CA ALA A 60 -2.75 -3.58 -12.03
C ALA A 60 -2.12 -3.76 -10.65
N GLN A 61 -0.89 -4.27 -10.62
CA GLN A 61 -0.21 -4.57 -9.37
C GLN A 61 1.31 -4.57 -9.52
N GLU A 62 2.00 -4.05 -8.51
CA GLU A 62 3.44 -4.21 -8.29
C GLU A 62 3.66 -4.75 -6.87
N LYS A 63 4.75 -5.47 -6.62
CA LYS A 63 5.06 -5.98 -5.28
C LYS A 63 6.55 -6.11 -5.03
N SER A 64 6.95 -6.06 -3.75
CA SER A 64 8.30 -6.45 -3.33
C SER A 64 8.56 -7.93 -3.60
N PHE A 65 9.82 -8.32 -3.72
CA PHE A 65 10.22 -9.72 -3.88
C PHE A 65 9.69 -10.65 -2.77
N ILE A 66 9.68 -10.17 -1.52
CA ILE A 66 9.27 -10.94 -0.32
C ILE A 66 7.73 -10.91 -0.11
N TRP A 67 6.94 -10.41 -1.06
CA TRP A 67 5.48 -10.33 -0.90
C TRP A 67 4.72 -11.61 -1.20
#